data_AF-A0A1H2Y8J7-F1
#
_entry.id   AF-A0A1H2Y8J7-F1
#
_cell.length_a   1.000
_cell.length_b   1.000
_cell.length_c   1.000
_cell.angle_alpha   90.00
_cell.angle_beta   90.00
_cell.angle_gamma   90.00
#
_symmetry.space_group_name_H-M   'P 1'
#
loop_
_entity.id
_entity.type
_entity.pdbx_description
1 polymer ?
#
loop_
_entity_poly.entity_id
_entity_poly.type
_entity_poly.pdbx_seq_one_letter_code
_entity_poly.pdbx_strand_id
1 'polypeptide(L)'
;MGIIKQYDKRTGITYVYESKAYWDKEKQMSRAKRTLIGKLDPETGEVIPTDGRQRKAKSPSEKEPDYKKLYEKLLKKYEAQKVLIDSLKAEIKQLKEK
;
A
#
# COMPACT_ATOMS: atom_id res chain seq x y z
N MET A 1 -6.33 -8.63 -24.13
CA MET A 1 -5.19 -7.96 -23.46
C MET A 1 -3.92 -8.58 -24.01
N GLY A 2 -2.80 -7.86 -24.07
CA GLY A 2 -1.55 -8.38 -24.65
C GLY A 2 -0.30 -7.87 -23.92
N ILE A 3 0.80 -8.62 -24.00
CA ILE A 3 2.08 -8.22 -23.42
C ILE A 3 2.92 -7.52 -24.48
N ILE A 4 3.42 -6.33 -24.16
CA ILE A 4 4.25 -5.50 -25.05
C ILE A 4 5.63 -5.38 -24.41
N LYS A 5 6.67 -5.72 -25.18
CA LYS A 5 8.06 -5.47 -24.81
C LYS A 5 8.53 -4.19 -25.49
N GLN A 6 9.05 -3.25 -24.71
CA GLN A 6 9.53 -1.97 -25.20
C GLN A 6 10.98 -1.78 -24.76
N TYR A 7 11.89 -1.75 -25.74
CA TYR A 7 13.31 -1.50 -25.50
C TYR A 7 13.59 -0.01 -25.33
N ASP A 8 14.18 0.37 -24.20
CA ASP A 8 14.68 1.72 -23.97
C ASP A 8 16.15 1.80 -24.37
N LYS A 9 16.42 2.53 -25.46
CA LYS A 9 17.78 2.72 -26.00
C LYS A 9 18.69 3.51 -25.08
N ARG A 10 18.16 4.33 -24.16
CA ARG A 10 18.95 5.18 -23.28
C ARG A 10 19.57 4.39 -22.13
N THR A 11 18.81 3.44 -21.60
CA THR A 11 19.19 2.65 -20.43
C THR A 11 19.58 1.21 -20.79
N GLY A 12 19.30 0.77 -22.02
CA GLY A 12 19.51 -0.61 -22.46
C GLY A 12 18.52 -1.60 -21.86
N ILE A 13 17.47 -1.12 -21.16
CA ILE A 13 16.51 -1.96 -20.44
C ILE A 13 15.31 -2.23 -21.33
N THR A 14 14.88 -3.50 -21.39
CA THR A 14 13.60 -3.86 -22.00
C THR A 14 12.50 -3.85 -20.96
N TYR A 15 11.54 -2.94 -21.07
CA TYR A 15 10.38 -2.90 -20.20
C TYR A 15 9.24 -3.74 -20.75
N VAL A 16 8.49 -4.37 -19.85
CA VAL A 16 7.37 -5.25 -20.16
C VAL A 16 6.08 -4.63 -19.66
N TYR A 17 5.11 -4.43 -20.56
CA TYR A 17 3.83 -3.80 -20.28
C TYR A 17 2.66 -4.74 -20.57
N GLU A 18 1.65 -4.70 -19.72
CA GLU A 18 0.32 -5.24 -20.01
C GLU A 18 -0.50 -4.18 -20.77
N SER A 19 -1.02 -4.50 -21.94
CA SER A 19 -1.85 -3.63 -22.76
C SER A 19 -3.31 -4.07 -22.73
N LYS A 20 -4.19 -3.17 -22.30
CA LYS A 20 -5.64 -3.35 -22.27
C LYS A 20 -6.29 -2.35 -23.23
N ALA A 21 -6.85 -2.86 -24.32
CA ALA A 21 -7.66 -2.06 -25.23
C ALA A 21 -9.05 -1.84 -24.60
N TYR A 22 -9.58 -0.62 -24.72
CA TYR A 22 -10.92 -0.24 -24.30
C TYR A 22 -11.53 0.74 -25.31
N TRP A 23 -12.85 0.75 -25.40
CA TRP A 23 -13.58 1.73 -26.19
C TRP A 23 -13.76 3.00 -25.37
N ASP A 24 -13.19 4.12 -25.84
CA ASP A 24 -13.39 5.42 -25.22
C ASP A 24 -14.68 6.03 -25.76
N LYS A 25 -15.73 6.08 -24.93
CA LYS A 25 -17.06 6.56 -25.33
C LYS A 25 -17.10 8.07 -25.56
N GLU A 26 -16.26 8.85 -24.86
CA GLU A 26 -16.22 10.31 -24.99
C GLU A 26 -15.59 10.70 -26.33
N LYS A 27 -14.50 10.02 -26.68
CA LYS A 27 -13.76 10.28 -27.94
C LYS A 27 -14.19 9.38 -29.10
N GLN A 28 -15.17 8.50 -28.87
CA GLN A 28 -15.70 7.54 -29.85
C GLN A 28 -14.63 6.78 -30.62
N MET A 29 -13.57 6.34 -29.94
CA MET A 29 -12.46 5.64 -30.57
C MET A 29 -11.87 4.55 -29.68
N SER A 30 -11.20 3.57 -30.30
CA SER A 30 -10.45 2.57 -29.55
C SER A 30 -9.18 3.19 -28.95
N ARG A 31 -8.95 2.93 -27.67
CA ARG A 31 -7.76 3.36 -26.92
C ARG A 31 -7.15 2.17 -26.20
N ALA A 32 -5.88 2.28 -25.84
CA ALA A 32 -5.19 1.26 -25.08
C ALA A 32 -4.52 1.87 -23.84
N LYS A 33 -4.71 1.22 -22.69
CA LYS A 33 -4.01 1.54 -21.45
C LYS A 33 -2.87 0.54 -21.23
N ARG A 34 -1.66 1.04 -21.02
CA ARG A 34 -0.47 0.22 -20.73
C ARG A 34 -0.13 0.29 -19.24
N THR A 35 0.04 -0.87 -18.62
CA THR A 35 0.47 -1.02 -17.22
C THR A 35 1.84 -1.66 -17.20
N LEU A 36 2.82 -1.02 -16.56
CA LEU A 36 4.17 -1.60 -16.42
C LEU A 36 4.10 -2.87 -15.57
N ILE A 37 4.51 -4.02 -16.09
CA ILE A 37 4.62 -5.25 -15.30
C ILE A 37 6.00 -5.27 -14.63
N GLY A 38 7.05 -5.01 -15.40
CA GLY A 38 8.43 -5.06 -14.92
C GLY A 38 9.46 -4.77 -16.01
N LYS A 39 10.72 -5.09 -15.73
CA LYS A 39 11.84 -5.09 -16.68
C LYS A 39 12.19 -6.53 -17.03
N LEU A 40 12.62 -6.76 -18.26
CA LEU A 40 13.14 -8.04 -18.71
C LEU A 40 14.63 -8.10 -18.40
N ASP A 41 15.06 -9.16 -17.75
CA ASP A 41 16.45 -9.43 -17.49
C ASP A 41 17.12 -9.98 -18.77
N PRO A 42 18.18 -9.35 -19.30
CA PRO A 42 18.83 -9.80 -20.53
C PRO A 42 19.47 -11.19 -20.41
N GLU A 43 19.84 -11.64 -19.21
CA GLU A 43 20.50 -12.94 -19.03
C GLU A 43 19.51 -14.09 -18.84
N THR A 44 18.48 -13.90 -18.01
CA THR A 44 17.51 -14.96 -17.68
C THR A 44 16.26 -14.92 -18.57
N GLY A 45 15.99 -13.80 -19.25
CA GLY A 45 14.76 -13.60 -20.01
C GLY A 45 13.51 -13.45 -19.14
N GLU A 46 13.67 -13.46 -17.80
CA GLU A 46 12.59 -13.35 -16.84
C GLU A 46 12.12 -11.90 -16.67
N VAL A 47 10.84 -11.73 -16.31
CA VAL A 47 10.26 -10.41 -16.05
C VAL A 47 10.41 -10.08 -14.57
N ILE A 48 11.45 -9.30 -14.26
CA ILE A 48 11.70 -8.80 -12.91
C ILE A 48 10.75 -7.62 -12.64
N PRO A 49 9.87 -7.71 -11.61
CA PRO A 49 9.02 -6.58 -11.25
C PRO A 49 9.90 -5.38 -10.89
N THR A 50 9.64 -4.25 -11.52
CA THR A 50 10.35 -3.02 -11.18
C THR A 50 9.91 -2.58 -9.79
N ASP A 51 10.88 -2.19 -8.94
CA ASP A 51 10.62 -1.57 -7.65
C ASP A 51 9.65 -0.41 -7.88
N GLY A 52 8.41 -0.63 -7.47
CA GLY A 52 7.31 0.23 -7.80
C GLY A 52 7.46 1.50 -7.00
N ARG A 53 8.29 2.44 -7.46
CA ARG A 53 8.25 3.82 -6.97
C ARG A 53 6.77 4.26 -7.04
N GLN A 54 6.14 4.39 -5.87
CA GLN A 54 4.71 4.65 -5.64
C GLN A 54 3.70 3.48 -5.71
N ARG A 55 4.08 2.24 -6.04
CA ARG A 55 3.23 1.10 -5.67
C ARG A 55 3.48 0.81 -4.22
N LYS A 56 2.53 1.21 -3.35
CA LYS A 56 2.43 0.58 -2.05
C LYS A 56 2.53 -0.91 -2.30
N ALA A 57 3.54 -1.57 -1.71
CA ALA A 57 3.64 -3.01 -1.73
C ALA A 57 2.22 -3.51 -1.45
N LYS A 58 1.65 -4.30 -2.37
CA LYS A 58 0.41 -5.00 -2.04
C LYS A 58 0.78 -5.82 -0.82
N SER A 59 0.41 -5.33 0.35
CA SER A 59 0.48 -6.10 1.58
C SER A 59 -0.18 -7.42 1.23
N PRO A 60 0.50 -8.55 1.45
CA PRO A 60 -0.04 -9.84 1.06
C PRO A 60 -1.43 -9.94 1.69
N SER A 61 -2.44 -10.03 0.82
CA SER A 61 -3.83 -10.42 1.07
C SER A 61 -4.35 -10.12 2.47
N GLU A 62 -5.32 -9.23 2.61
CA GLU A 62 -6.25 -9.08 3.75
C GLU A 62 -6.34 -10.33 4.65
N LYS A 63 -5.35 -10.52 5.52
CA LYS A 63 -5.46 -11.46 6.63
C LYS A 63 -6.24 -10.65 7.64
N GLU A 64 -7.41 -11.15 8.01
CA GLU A 64 -8.21 -10.55 9.08
C GLU A 64 -7.27 -10.14 10.22
N PRO A 65 -7.33 -8.88 10.66
CA PRO A 65 -6.45 -8.42 11.71
C PRO A 65 -6.63 -9.33 12.92
N ASP A 66 -5.52 -9.72 13.57
CA ASP A 66 -5.56 -10.56 14.77
C ASP A 66 -6.31 -9.82 15.89
N TYR A 67 -7.63 -10.04 15.94
CA TYR A 67 -8.56 -9.32 16.82
C TYR A 67 -8.18 -9.49 18.29
N LYS A 68 -7.57 -10.63 18.65
CA LYS A 68 -7.08 -10.90 20.00
C LYS A 68 -5.97 -9.94 20.38
N LYS A 69 -4.95 -9.78 19.53
CA LYS A 69 -3.87 -8.81 19.78
C LYS A 69 -4.36 -7.37 19.78
N LEU A 70 -5.31 -7.04 18.93
CA LEU A 70 -5.91 -5.71 18.90
C LEU A 70 -6.66 -5.41 20.21
N TYR A 71 -7.43 -6.38 20.71
CA TYR A 71 -8.17 -6.28 21.97
C TYR A 71 -7.24 -6.15 23.18
N GLU A 72 -6.19 -6.96 23.27
CA GLU A 72 -5.18 -6.85 24.32
C GLU A 72 -4.51 -5.45 24.34
N LYS A 73 -4.22 -4.91 23.15
CA LYS A 73 -3.65 -3.56 23.01
C LYS A 73 -4.63 -2.47 23.45
N LEU A 74 -5.92 -2.62 23.15
CA LEU A 74 -6.98 -1.71 23.57
C LEU A 74 -7.16 -1.73 25.10
N LEU A 75 -7.20 -2.92 25.71
CA LEU A 75 -7.27 -3.07 27.16
C LEU A 75 -6.11 -2.39 27.87
N LYS A 76 -4.87 -2.58 27.39
CA LYS A 76 -3.69 -1.93 27.97
C LYS A 76 -3.76 -0.41 27.90
N LYS A 77 -4.27 0.14 26.78
CA LYS A 77 -4.48 1.60 26.64
C LYS A 77 -5.57 2.11 27.59
N TYR A 78 -6.63 1.34 27.77
CA TYR A 78 -7.74 1.69 28.65
C TYR A 78 -7.29 1.75 30.12
N GLU A 79 -6.55 0.75 30.58
CA GLU A 79 -6.00 0.75 31.95
C GLU A 79 -5.05 1.92 32.20
N ALA A 80 -4.18 2.24 31.23
CA ALA A 80 -3.31 3.41 31.32
C ALA A 80 -4.10 4.73 31.41
N GLN A 81 -5.19 4.85 30.64
CA GLN A 81 -6.08 6.02 30.72
C GLN A 81 -6.81 6.11 32.05
N LYS A 82 -7.26 4.99 32.63
CA LYS A 82 -7.90 4.98 33.95
C LYS A 82 -6.97 5.52 35.02
N VAL A 83 -5.74 5.00 35.09
CA VAL A 83 -4.75 5.45 36.06
C VAL A 83 -4.49 6.96 35.93
N LEU A 84 -4.38 7.46 34.70
CA LEU A 84 -4.21 8.90 34.44
C LEU A 84 -5.43 9.72 34.88
N ILE A 85 -6.64 9.23 34.62
CA ILE A 85 -7.86 9.90 35.07
C ILE A 85 -7.91 9.97 36.59
N ASP A 86 -7.54 8.89 37.28
CA ASP A 86 -7.55 8.85 38.74
C ASP A 86 -6.49 9.77 39.35
N SER A 87 -5.30 9.85 38.75
CA SER A 87 -4.26 10.80 39.19
C SER A 87 -4.71 12.25 39.00
N LEU A 88 -5.30 12.58 37.85
CA LEU A 88 -5.80 13.93 37.56
C LEU A 88 -6.96 14.31 38.48
N LYS A 89 -7.85 13.37 38.80
CA LYS A 89 -8.93 13.60 39.77
C LYS A 89 -8.38 13.89 41.18
N ALA A 90 -7.35 13.17 41.60
CA ALA A 90 -6.71 13.40 42.89
C ALA A 90 -6.05 14.79 42.96
N GLU A 91 -5.36 15.19 41.89
CA GLU A 91 -4.74 16.52 41.77
C GLU A 91 -5.79 17.64 41.83
N ILE A 92 -6.89 17.50 41.07
CA ILE A 92 -8.01 18.46 41.10
C ILE A 92 -8.62 18.55 42.50
N LYS A 93 -8.74 17.43 43.23
CA LYS A 93 -9.26 17.44 44.60
C LYS A 93 -8.36 18.24 45.53
N GLN A 94 -7.04 18.01 45.47
CA GLN A 94 -6.07 18.76 46.28
C GLN A 94 -6.07 20.26 45.97
N LEU A 95 -6.25 20.64 44.71
CA LEU A 95 -6.34 22.04 44.30
C LEU A 95 -7.66 22.72 44.71
N LYS A 96 -8.76 21.95 44.87
CA LYS A 96 -10.06 22.47 45.34
C LYS A 96 -10.14 22.66 46.85
N GLU A 97 -9.34 21.92 47.62
CA GLU A 97 -9.29 22.01 49.09
C GLU A 97 -8.30 23.10 49.58
N LYS A 98 -7.57 23.76 48.67
CA LYS A 98 -6.74 24.95 48.90
C LYS A 98 -7.50 26.23 48.58
#